data_AF-A0A9D2QS82-F1
#
_entry.id   AF-A0A9D2QS82-F1
#
_cell.length_a   1.000
_cell.length_b   1.000
_cell.length_c   1.000
_cell.angle_alpha   90.00
_cell.angle_beta   90.00
_cell.angle_gamma   90.00
#
_symmetry.space_group_name_H-M   'P 1'
#
loop_
_entity.id
_entity.type
_entity.pdbx_description
1 polymer ?
#
loop_
_entity_poly.entity_id
_entity_poly.type
_entity_poly.pdbx_seq_one_letter_code
_entity_poly.pdbx_strand_id
1 'polypeptide(L)' 'MKKILFVASEAVPFIKTGGLADVVGALPKCFDKNYFDVRVIIPKYMCMKEEYKNQLQYITHFYMDIGYRRE' A
#
# COMPACT_ATOMS: atom_id res chain seq x y z
N MET A 1 8.70 -12.61 -14.80
CA MET A 1 8.28 -11.35 -14.14
C MET A 1 8.52 -11.49 -12.64
N LYS A 2 9.37 -10.64 -12.04
CA LYS A 2 9.65 -10.64 -10.60
C LYS A 2 8.57 -9.85 -9.86
N LYS A 3 8.11 -10.36 -8.70
CA LYS A 3 7.03 -9.74 -7.92
C LYS A 3 7.62 -8.98 -6.73
N ILE A 4 7.22 -7.73 -6.56
CA ILE A 4 7.64 -6.87 -5.45
C ILE A 4 6.40 -6.28 -4.78
N LEU A 5 6.33 -6.40 -3.46
CA LEU A 5 5.26 -5.82 -2.65
C LEU A 5 5.85 -4.78 -1.70
N PHE A 6 5.48 -3.52 -1.92
CA PHE A 6 5.77 -2.44 -0.98
C PHE A 6 4.69 -2.44 0.10
N VAL A 7 5.12 -2.47 1.36
CA VAL A 7 4.25 -2.32 2.52
C VAL A 7 4.67 -1.06 3.25
N ALA A 8 3.76 -0.10 3.38
CA ALA A 8 4.05 1.20 3.97
C ALA A 8 2.86 1.71 4.80
N SER A 9 3.11 2.69 5.66
CA SER A 9 2.05 3.40 6.38
C SER A 9 1.40 4.50 5.54
N GLU A 10 2.05 5.02 4.50
CA GLU A 10 1.53 6.11 3.69
C GLU A 10 1.95 6.05 2.22
N ALA A 11 1.11 6.59 1.33
CA ALA A 11 1.34 6.65 -0.10
C ALA A 11 0.42 7.69 -0.76
N VAL A 12 0.98 8.53 -1.63
CA VAL A 12 0.17 9.43 -2.47
C VAL A 12 -0.54 8.65 -3.58
N PRO A 13 -1.81 8.99 -3.93
CA PRO A 13 -2.59 10.14 -3.44
C PRO A 13 -3.52 9.83 -2.25
N PHE A 14 -3.40 8.65 -1.62
CA PHE A 14 -4.39 8.18 -0.65
C PHE A 14 -4.22 8.79 0.73
N ILE A 15 -3.00 8.81 1.26
CA ILE A 15 -2.68 9.35 2.58
C ILE A 15 -1.25 9.88 2.56
N LYS A 16 -1.05 11.07 3.14
CA LYS A 16 0.25 11.72 3.23
C LYS A 16 0.37 12.49 4.53
N THR A 17 1.38 12.15 5.31
CA THR A 17 1.83 12.90 6.48
C THR A 17 3.22 13.48 6.26
N GLY A 18 4.10 12.78 5.52
CA GLY A 18 5.46 13.25 5.22
C GLY A 18 6.00 12.76 3.87
N GLY A 19 7.32 12.70 3.77
CA GLY A 19 8.04 12.35 2.54
C GLY A 19 8.01 10.85 2.18
N LEU A 20 7.68 9.96 3.13
CA LEU A 20 7.54 8.54 2.83
C LEU A 20 6.42 8.31 1.81
N ALA A 21 5.30 9.03 1.94
CA ALA A 21 4.19 8.94 1.01
C ALA A 21 4.59 9.27 -0.45
N ASP A 22 5.50 10.22 -0.64
CA ASP A 22 6.00 10.61 -1.95
C ASP A 22 6.87 9.50 -2.55
N VAL A 23 7.78 8.94 -1.75
CA VAL A 23 8.64 7.83 -2.19
C VAL A 23 7.80 6.63 -2.60
N VAL A 24 6.86 6.20 -1.74
CA VAL A 24 6.01 5.03 -2.00
C VAL A 24 5.04 5.29 -3.16
N GLY A 25 4.61 6.54 -3.37
CA GLY A 25 3.75 6.89 -4.50
C GLY A 25 4.46 7.08 -5.84
N ALA A 26 5.77 7.34 -5.84
CA ALA A 26 6.56 7.59 -7.05
C ALA A 26 7.43 6.39 -7.46
N LEU A 27 8.23 5.83 -6.55
CA LEU A 27 9.24 4.81 -6.86
C LEU A 27 8.65 3.53 -7.49
N PRO A 28 7.52 2.96 -7.03
CA PRO A 28 6.92 1.78 -7.66
C PRO A 28 6.56 1.99 -9.13
N LYS A 29 6.29 3.23 -9.55
CA LYS A 29 5.94 3.57 -10.93
C LYS A 29 7.16 3.60 -11.87
N CYS A 30 8.38 3.70 -11.31
CA CYS A 30 9.62 3.78 -12.07
C CYS A 30 10.16 2.41 -12.52
N PHE A 31 9.61 1.30 -11.99
CA PHE A 31 10.02 -0.04 -12.40
C PHE A 31 9.50 -0.40 -13.79
N ASP A 32 10.31 -1.12 -14.57
CA ASP A 32 9.88 -1.65 -15.86
C ASP A 32 8.82 -2.74 -15.68
N LYS A 33 7.60 -2.44 -16.14
CA LYS A 33 6.42 -3.30 -16.04
C LYS A 33 6.55 -4.60 -16.84
N ASN A 34 7.48 -4.69 -17.79
CA ASN A 34 7.74 -5.92 -18.53
C ASN A 34 8.53 -6.93 -17.69
N TYR A 35 9.33 -6.45 -16.73
CA TYR A 35 10.18 -7.30 -15.88
C TYR A 35 9.65 -7.44 -14.45
N PHE A 36 8.95 -6.44 -13.93
CA PHE A 36 8.51 -6.37 -12.54
C PHE A 36 6.99 -6.13 -12.39
N ASP A 37 6.33 -6.95 -11.58
CA ASP A 37 4.97 -6.69 -11.05
C ASP A 37 5.13 -6.10 -9.66
N VAL A 38 4.91 -4.78 -9.56
CA VAL A 38 5.08 -4.01 -8.32
C VAL A 38 3.74 -3.55 -7.80
N ARG A 39 3.47 -3.83 -6.52
CA ARG A 39 2.24 -3.43 -5.83
C ARG A 39 2.55 -2.71 -4.53
N VAL A 40 1.59 -1.92 -4.07
CA VAL A 40 1.68 -1.17 -2.81
C VAL A 40 0.49 -1.54 -1.94
N ILE A 41 0.75 -1.89 -0.68
CA ILE A 41 -0.26 -2.05 0.37
C ILE A 41 -0.03 -0.98 1.43
N ILE A 42 -1.12 -0.29 1.77
CA ILE A 42 -1.21 0.66 2.89
C ILE A 42 -2.50 0.39 3.69
N PRO A 43 -2.57 0.81 4.96
CA PRO A 43 -3.80 0.72 5.73
C PRO A 43 -4.96 1.54 5.14
N LYS A 44 -6.20 1.07 5.33
CA LYS A 44 -7.40 1.85 5.03
C LYS A 44 -7.67 2.84 6.16
N TYR A 45 -7.17 4.07 6.02
CA TYR A 45 -7.40 5.13 7.01
C TYR A 45 -8.79 5.76 6.90
N MET A 46 -9.36 6.12 8.05
CA MET A 46 -10.66 6.83 8.10
C MET A 46 -10.60 8.22 7.45
N CYS A 47 -9.45 8.91 7.51
CA CYS A 47 -9.27 10.24 6.92
C CYS A 47 -8.94 10.23 5.42
N MET A 48 -8.92 9.07 4.76
CA MET A 48 -8.77 8.99 3.31
C MET A 48 -9.92 9.74 2.61
N LYS A 49 -9.62 10.41 1.49
CA LYS A 49 -10.64 11.11 0.69
C LYS A 49 -11.73 10.15 0.24
N GLU A 50 -12.98 10.61 0.31
CA GLU A 50 -14.16 9.78 0.00
C GLU A 50 -14.17 9.29 -1.45
N GLU A 51 -13.67 10.12 -2.37
CA GLU A 51 -13.48 9.78 -3.79
C GLU A 51 -12.70 8.46 -3.98
N TYR A 52 -11.64 8.25 -3.18
CA TYR A 52 -10.84 7.03 -3.25
C TYR A 52 -11.50 5.88 -2.50
N LYS A 53 -12.14 6.14 -1.36
CA LYS A 53 -12.86 5.11 -0.60
C LYS A 53 -13.98 4.47 -1.42
N ASN A 54 -14.72 5.27 -2.19
CA ASN A 54 -15.81 4.81 -3.04
C ASN A 54 -15.34 3.91 -4.20
N GLN A 55 -14.05 3.94 -4.53
CA GLN A 55 -13.45 3.08 -5.56
C GLN A 55 -12.87 1.78 -4.99
N LEU A 56 -12.83 1.63 -3.66
CA LEU A 56 -12.29 0.43 -3.03
C LEU A 56 -13.22 -0.76 -3.28
N GLN A 57 -12.62 -1.86 -3.74
CA GLN A 57 -13.29 -3.13 -3.88
C GLN A 57 -12.75 -4.10 -2.86
N TYR A 58 -13.64 -4.85 -2.23
CA TYR A 58 -13.25 -5.97 -1.41
C TYR A 58 -12.63 -7.06 -2.30
N ILE A 59 -11.40 -7.47 -1.98
CA ILE A 59 -10.69 -8.52 -2.73
C ILE A 59 -10.69 -9.84 -1.95
N THR A 60 -10.23 -9.82 -0.71
CA THR A 60 -10.12 -11.03 0.13
C THR A 60 -9.87 -10.69 1.60
N HIS A 61 -9.88 -11.70 2.46
CA HIS A 61 -9.39 -11.65 3.82
C HIS A 61 -8.63 -12.94 4.12
N PHE A 62 -7.70 -12.89 5.05
CA PHE A 62 -6.98 -14.05 5.54
C PHE A 62 -6.69 -13.86 7.03
N TYR A 63 -6.58 -14.99 7.74
CA TYR A 63 -6.15 -14.99 9.13
C TYR A 63 -4.62 -15.03 9.19
N MET A 64 -4.05 -14.36 10.19
CA MET A 64 -2.62 -14.35 10.43
C MET A 64 -2.38 -14.48 11.93
N ASP A 65 -1.49 -15.40 12.31
CA ASP A 65 -1.01 -15.50 13.68
C ASP A 65 -0.12 -14.29 13.98
N ILE A 66 -0.65 -13.36 14.77
CA ILE A 66 0.15 -12.30 15.36
C ILE A 66 0.91 -12.99 16.50
N GLY A 67 2.08 -13.55 16.19
CA GLY A 67 2.88 -14.31 17.15
C GLY A 67 2.94 -13.61 18.51
N TYR A 68 2.79 -14.38 19.60
CA TYR A 68 2.73 -13.87 20.97
C TYR A 68 3.90 -12.90 21.24
N ARG A 69 3.61 -11.59 21.28
CA ARG A 69 4.52 -10.62 21.90
C ARG A 69 4.38 -10.76 23.41
N ARG A 70 5.44 -11.25 24.05
CA ARG A 70 5.69 -10.98 25.48
C ARG A 70 6.29 -9.58 25.53
N GLU A 71 5.45 -8.55 25.60
CA GLU A 71 5.77 -7.19 26.08
C GLU A 71 4.53 -6.30 25.99
#